data_AF-K1S5Y1-F1
#
_entry.id   AF-K1S5Y1-F1
#
_cell.length_a   1.000
_cell.length_b   1.000
_cell.length_c   1.000
_cell.angle_alpha   90.00
_cell.angle_beta   90.00
_cell.angle_gamma   90.00
#
_symmetry.space_group_name_H-M   'P 1'
#
loop_
_entity.id
_entity.type
_entity.pdbx_description
1 polymer ?
#
loop_
_entity_poly.entity_id
_entity_poly.type
_entity_poly.pdbx_seq_one_letter_code
_entity_poly.pdbx_strand_id
1 'polypeptide(L)'
;MRVGLDIGSTTIKCVVLNDAEQIVYSTYERHYSHILEKGKELLHRAAQNYLPDGRAKLAISGSAGMGLADSCKVPFVQEVFATRVAANKLAPGTDCIIELGG
;
A
#
# COMPACT_ATOMS: atom_id res chain seq x y z
N MET A 1 12.51 7.26 -0.66
CA MET A 1 11.02 7.18 -0.62
C MET A 1 10.52 5.74 -0.63
N ARG A 2 9.31 5.52 -0.09
CA ARG A 2 8.65 4.19 0.01
C ARG A 2 7.22 4.26 -0.51
N VAL A 3 6.75 3.21 -1.16
CA VAL A 3 5.39 3.05 -1.66
C VAL A 3 4.80 1.76 -1.08
N GLY A 4 3.59 1.88 -0.52
CA GLY A 4 2.78 0.74 -0.10
C GLY A 4 1.52 0.67 -0.95
N LEU A 5 1.22 -0.52 -1.48
CA LEU A 5 -0.11 -0.85 -2.02
C LEU A 5 -0.79 -1.83 -1.09
N ASP A 6 -2.02 -1.56 -0.72
CA ASP A 6 -2.89 -2.48 0.01
C ASP A 6 -4.10 -2.81 -0.87
N ILE A 7 -4.19 -4.06 -1.33
CA ILE A 7 -5.17 -4.50 -2.31
C ILE A 7 -6.13 -5.49 -1.65
N GLY A 8 -7.26 -4.95 -1.18
CA GLY A 8 -8.36 -5.71 -0.59
C GLY A 8 -9.27 -6.36 -1.62
N SER A 9 -10.37 -6.94 -1.14
CA SER A 9 -11.40 -7.59 -1.98
C SER A 9 -12.15 -6.63 -2.91
N THR A 10 -12.29 -5.36 -2.50
CA THR A 10 -13.08 -4.35 -3.21
C THR A 10 -12.30 -3.07 -3.53
N THR A 11 -11.23 -2.80 -2.79
CA THR A 11 -10.48 -1.53 -2.85
C THR A 11 -8.98 -1.72 -2.95
N ILE A 12 -8.34 -0.71 -3.51
CA ILE A 12 -6.89 -0.57 -3.58
C ILE A 12 -6.53 0.76 -2.92
N LYS A 13 -5.61 0.70 -1.97
CA LYS A 13 -5.04 1.86 -1.29
C LYS A 13 -3.59 2.00 -1.74
N CYS A 14 -3.15 3.24 -1.94
CA CYS A 14 -1.74 3.53 -2.21
C CYS A 14 -1.27 4.62 -1.25
N VAL A 15 -0.09 4.43 -0.65
CA VAL A 15 0.55 5.41 0.22
C VAL A 15 2.00 5.61 -0.21
N VAL A 16 2.44 6.86 -0.28
CA VAL A 16 3.84 7.23 -0.51
C VAL A 16 4.37 7.91 0.75
N LEU A 17 5.47 7.37 1.27
CA LEU A 17 6.25 7.97 2.35
C LEU A 17 7.53 8.59 1.82
N ASN A 18 7.85 9.80 2.26
CA ASN A 18 9.18 10.40 2.06
C ASN A 18 10.21 9.75 3.00
N ASP A 19 11.47 10.20 2.92
CA ASP A 19 12.55 9.63 3.73
C ASP A 19 12.50 10.02 5.22
N ALA A 20 11.74 11.07 5.55
CA ALA A 20 11.36 11.42 6.91
C ALA A 20 10.13 10.64 7.42
N GLU A 21 9.70 9.61 6.67
CA GLU A 21 8.56 8.75 6.97
C GLU A 21 7.21 9.48 7.07
N GLN A 22 7.10 10.65 6.43
CA GLN A 22 5.85 11.40 6.33
C GLN A 22 5.07 10.97 5.10
N ILE A 23 3.75 10.89 5.22
CA ILE A 23 2.85 10.64 4.10
C ILE A 23 2.84 11.88 3.21
N VAL A 24 3.33 11.74 1.98
CA VAL A 24 3.28 12.79 0.94
C VAL A 24 2.17 12.55 -0.09
N TYR A 25 1.65 11.32 -0.15
CA TYR A 25 0.50 10.95 -0.96
C TYR A 25 -0.24 9.77 -0.33
N SER A 26 -1.56 9.80 -0.40
CA SER A 26 -2.41 8.65 -0.11
C SER A 26 -3.66 8.67 -0.98
N THR A 27 -4.16 7.50 -1.35
CA THR A 27 -5.45 7.33 -2.02
C THR A 27 -6.14 6.04 -1.58
N TYR A 28 -7.46 6.04 -1.73
CA TYR A 28 -8.35 4.92 -1.46
C TYR A 28 -9.33 4.85 -2.64
N GLU A 29 -9.23 3.81 -3.46
CA GLU A 29 -10.04 3.69 -4.68
C GLU A 29 -10.66 2.29 -4.79
N ARG A 30 -11.85 2.19 -5.39
CA ARG A 30 -12.43 0.89 -5.74
C ARG A 30 -11.71 0.36 -6.98
N HIS A 31 -11.25 -0.88 -6.93
CA HIS A 31 -10.60 -1.48 -8.11
C HIS A 31 -11.61 -2.10 -9.09
N TYR A 32 -12.87 -2.35 -8.68
CA TYR A 32 -13.93 -2.94 -9.52
C TYR A 32 -13.46 -4.19 -10.29
N SER A 33 -12.77 -5.10 -9.59
CA SER A 33 -12.10 -6.28 -10.17
C SER A 33 -10.97 -6.02 -11.21
N HIS A 34 -10.65 -4.77 -11.51
CA HIS A 34 -9.55 -4.35 -12.40
C HIS A 34 -8.26 -4.04 -11.61
N ILE A 35 -7.77 -5.03 -10.86
CA ILE A 35 -6.63 -4.85 -9.92
C ILE A 35 -5.35 -4.43 -10.66
N LEU A 36 -5.04 -5.05 -11.79
CA LEU A 36 -3.81 -4.79 -12.54
C LEU A 36 -3.80 -3.39 -13.14
N GLU A 37 -4.89 -3.01 -13.80
CA GLU A 37 -5.04 -1.70 -14.43
C GLU A 37 -4.99 -0.59 -13.38
N LYS A 38 -5.72 -0.77 -12.26
CA LYS A 38 -5.72 0.22 -11.19
C LYS A 38 -4.40 0.29 -10.44
N GLY A 39 -3.76 -0.84 -10.15
CA GLY A 39 -2.41 -0.88 -9.58
C GLY A 39 -1.40 -0.14 -10.46
N LYS A 40 -1.42 -0.40 -11.77
CA LYS A 40 -0.56 0.30 -12.74
C LYS A 40 -0.83 1.80 -12.74
N GLU A 41 -2.09 2.21 -12.81
CA GLU A 41 -2.49 3.62 -12.82
C GLU A 41 -2.00 4.35 -11.56
N LEU A 42 -2.21 3.75 -10.38
CA LEU A 42 -1.79 4.33 -9.10
C LEU A 42 -0.27 4.44 -9.00
N LEU A 43 0.47 3.43 -9.45
CA LEU A 43 1.93 3.47 -9.46
C LEU A 43 2.48 4.53 -10.42
N HIS A 44 1.87 4.70 -11.61
CA HIS A 44 2.25 5.77 -12.54
C HIS A 44 1.96 7.14 -11.94
N ARG A 45 0.77 7.33 -11.36
CA ARG A 45 0.38 8.57 -10.69
C ARG A 45 1.31 8.90 -9.53
N ALA A 46 1.69 7.89 -8.73
CA ALA A 46 2.67 8.02 -7.65
C ALA A 46 4.05 8.44 -8.19
N ALA A 47 4.54 7.74 -9.21
CA ALA A 47 5.85 8.01 -9.80
C ALA A 47 5.97 9.39 -10.43
N GLN A 48 4.95 9.83 -11.18
CA GLN A 48 4.97 11.12 -11.88
C GLN A 48 4.90 12.32 -10.94
N ASN A 49 4.09 12.22 -9.88
CA ASN A 49 3.76 13.39 -9.07
C ASN A 49 4.47 13.44 -7.72
N TYR A 50 4.94 12.29 -7.22
CA TYR A 50 5.42 12.16 -5.84
C TYR A 50 6.76 11.45 -5.71
N LEU A 51 7.39 11.00 -6.79
CA LEU A 51 8.74 10.40 -6.77
C LEU A 51 9.69 11.21 -7.68
N PRO A 52 10.33 12.28 -7.18
CA PRO A 52 11.17 13.18 -7.99
C PRO A 52 12.33 12.45 -8.68
N ASP A 53 12.90 11.43 -8.02
CA ASP A 53 14.00 10.62 -8.57
C ASP A 53 13.50 9.41 -9.39
N GLY A 54 12.18 9.25 -9.55
CA GLY A 54 11.56 8.11 -10.22
C GLY A 54 11.79 6.75 -9.54
N ARG A 55 12.34 6.73 -8.32
CA ARG A 55 12.71 5.51 -7.59
C ARG A 55 12.05 5.45 -6.21
N ALA A 56 11.54 4.28 -5.86
CA ALA A 56 11.04 3.99 -4.52
C ALA A 56 11.20 2.51 -4.16
N LYS A 57 11.19 2.21 -2.87
CA LYS A 57 10.95 0.84 -2.38
C LYS A 57 9.45 0.57 -2.42
N LEU A 58 9.04 -0.54 -3.03
CA LEU A 58 7.64 -0.95 -3.13
C LEU A 58 7.39 -2.20 -2.29
N ALA A 59 6.26 -2.23 -1.57
CA ALA A 59 5.70 -3.42 -0.97
C ALA A 59 4.20 -3.49 -1.25
N ILE A 60 3.68 -4.71 -1.40
CA ILE A 60 2.25 -4.97 -1.63
C ILE A 60 1.70 -5.77 -0.46
N SER A 61 0.50 -5.43 -0.02
CA SER A 61 -0.31 -6.13 0.99
C SER A 61 -1.71 -6.39 0.43
N GLY A 62 -2.54 -7.04 1.24
CA GLY A 62 -3.91 -7.38 0.90
C GLY A 62 -3.98 -8.66 0.06
N SER A 63 -4.92 -9.53 0.39
CA SER A 63 -4.99 -10.89 -0.17
C SER A 63 -5.12 -10.91 -1.69
N ALA A 64 -5.84 -9.94 -2.26
CA ALA A 64 -6.02 -9.81 -3.71
C ALA A 64 -4.77 -9.30 -4.44
N GLY A 65 -3.78 -8.77 -3.70
CA GLY A 65 -2.50 -8.30 -4.23
C GLY A 65 -1.41 -9.37 -4.29
N MET A 66 -1.61 -10.55 -3.71
CA MET A 66 -0.56 -11.58 -3.59
C MET A 66 -0.04 -12.06 -4.95
N GLY A 67 -0.94 -12.34 -5.90
CA GLY A 67 -0.54 -12.77 -7.24
C GLY A 67 0.21 -11.70 -8.02
N LEU A 68 -0.17 -10.42 -7.84
CA LEU A 68 0.53 -9.29 -8.44
C LEU A 68 1.94 -9.14 -7.85
N ALA A 69 2.07 -9.26 -6.52
CA ALA A 69 3.36 -9.17 -5.84
C ALA A 69 4.35 -10.24 -6.33
N ASP A 70 3.89 -11.49 -6.44
CA ASP A 70 4.72 -12.59 -6.95
C ASP A 70 5.08 -12.41 -8.43
N SER A 71 4.12 -11.99 -9.27
CA SER A 71 4.35 -11.77 -10.71
C SER A 71 5.38 -10.65 -10.96
N CYS A 72 5.34 -9.58 -10.16
CA CYS A 72 6.27 -8.45 -10.24
C CYS A 72 7.56 -8.64 -9.44
N LYS A 73 7.71 -9.76 -8.71
CA LYS A 73 8.84 -10.05 -7.82
C LYS A 73 9.10 -8.92 -6.81
N VAL A 74 8.02 -8.37 -6.26
CA VAL A 74 8.07 -7.38 -5.18
C VAL A 74 7.70 -8.02 -3.84
N PRO A 75 8.19 -7.50 -2.70
CA PRO A 75 7.83 -8.01 -1.40
C PRO A 75 6.31 -7.97 -1.17
N PHE A 76 5.76 -9.13 -0.80
CA PHE A 76 4.42 -9.24 -0.25
C PHE A 76 4.49 -9.19 1.28
N VAL A 77 3.72 -8.31 1.90
CA VAL A 77 3.60 -8.17 3.34
C VAL A 77 2.18 -8.54 3.73
N GLN A 78 2.03 -9.47 4.68
CA GLN A 78 0.72 -9.85 5.21
C GLN A 78 0.08 -8.67 5.96
N GLU A 79 -1.21 -8.44 5.69
CA GLU A 79 -1.98 -7.29 6.18
C GLU A 79 -1.94 -7.18 7.71
N VAL A 80 -2.16 -8.27 8.43
CA VAL A 80 -2.11 -8.30 9.90
C VAL A 80 -0.77 -7.80 10.46
N PHE A 81 0.35 -8.13 9.81
CA PHE A 81 1.66 -7.66 10.23
C PHE A 81 1.87 -6.18 9.87
N ALA A 82 1.46 -5.76 8.66
CA ALA A 82 1.52 -4.36 8.25
C ALA A 82 0.71 -3.48 9.20
N THR A 83 -0.52 -3.87 9.52
CA THR A 83 -1.43 -3.21 10.45
C THR A 83 -0.82 -3.12 11.85
N ARG A 84 -0.24 -4.21 12.38
CA ARG A 84 0.45 -4.19 13.67
C ARG A 84 1.63 -3.22 13.70
N VAL A 85 2.47 -3.22 12.68
CA VAL A 85 3.63 -2.31 12.59
C VAL A 85 3.16 -0.85 12.51
N ALA A 86 2.13 -0.57 11.71
CA ALA A 86 1.56 0.76 11.59
C ALA A 86 0.94 1.24 12.91
N ALA A 87 0.13 0.41 13.57
CA ALA A 87 -0.51 0.75 14.84
C ALA A 87 0.52 1.03 15.95
N ASN A 88 1.54 0.18 16.10
CA ASN A 88 2.61 0.41 17.08
C ASN A 88 3.36 1.73 16.88
N LYS A 89 3.44 2.21 15.63
CA LYS A 89 4.12 3.45 15.29
C LYS A 89 3.22 4.68 15.44
N LEU A 90 1.98 4.59 14.96
CA LEU A 90 1.05 5.72 14.87
C LEU A 90 0.20 5.89 16.15
N ALA A 91 -0.03 4.80 16.88
CA ALA A 91 -0.76 4.77 18.15
C ALA A 91 -0.06 3.83 19.15
N PRO A 92 1.12 4.23 19.69
CA PRO A 92 1.83 3.42 20.68
C PRO A 92 0.95 3.09 21.88
N GLY A 93 1.02 1.83 22.34
CA GLY A 93 0.16 1.34 23.44
C GLY A 93 -1.20 0.81 22.98
N THR A 94 -1.42 0.62 21.66
CA THR A 94 -2.62 -0.06 21.16
C THR A 94 -2.62 -1.54 21.57
N ASP A 95 -3.58 -1.94 22.40
CA ASP A 95 -3.76 -3.34 22.84
C ASP A 95 -4.66 -4.16 21.92
N CYS A 96 -5.58 -3.52 21.20
CA CYS A 96 -6.54 -4.17 20.32
C CYS A 96 -6.72 -3.37 19.03
N ILE A 97 -6.74 -4.08 17.90
CA ILE A 97 -7.02 -3.52 16.57
C ILE A 97 -8.24 -4.27 16.01
N ILE A 98 -9.28 -3.53 15.68
CA ILE A 98 -10.48 -4.07 15.05
C ILE A 98 -10.50 -3.58 13.60
N GLU A 99 -10.11 -4.44 12.68
CA GLU A 99 -10.17 -4.17 11.25
C GLU A 99 -11.49 -4.70 10.69
N LEU A 100 -12.33 -3.78 10.21
CA LEU A 100 -13.58 -4.10 9.53
C LEU A 100 -13.35 -3.94 8.03
N GLY A 101 -13.29 -5.07 7.33
CA GLY A 101 -13.20 -5.10 5.87
C GLY A 101 -14.45 -4.52 5.19
N GLY A 102 -14.35 -4.36 3.86
CA GLY A 102 -15.45 -3.98 2.98
C GLY A 102 -16.20 -5.18 2.41
#